data_AF-T0S571-F1
#
_entry.id   AF-T0S571-F1
#
_cell.length_a   1.000
_cell.length_b   1.000
_cell.length_c   1.000
_cell.angle_alpha   90.00
_cell.angle_beta   90.00
_cell.angle_gamma   90.00
#
_symmetry.space_group_name_H-M   'P 1'
#
loop_
_entity.id
_entity.type
_entity.pdbx_description
1 polymer ?
#
loop_
_entity_poly.entity_id
_entity_poly.type
_entity_poly.pdbx_seq_one_letter_code
_entity_poly.pdbx_strand_id
1 'polypeptide(L)' 'MNDMAKGDDNFVELFNLEFRALTDIGNKFRIRHHETNKVDIADIRYYDYLFNRCLSLINLAVQYLD' A
#
# COMPACT_ATOMS: atom_id res chain seq x y z
N MET A 1 5.05 6.00 12.21
CA MET A 1 5.69 6.71 11.08
C MET A 1 7.08 7.21 11.48
N ASN A 2 7.18 8.02 12.53
CA ASN A 2 8.47 8.53 13.00
C ASN A 2 9.47 7.41 13.37
N ASP A 3 9.00 6.31 13.96
CA ASP A 3 9.88 5.18 14.32
C ASP A 3 10.42 4.45 13.09
N MET A 4 9.54 4.13 12.13
CA MET A 4 9.90 3.51 10.85
C MET A 4 10.80 4.40 9.98
N ALA A 5 10.65 5.72 10.08
CA ALA A 5 11.48 6.70 9.40
C ALA A 5 12.74 7.10 10.18
N LYS A 6 12.92 6.61 11.42
CA LYS A 6 14.00 6.98 12.33
C LYS A 6 14.19 8.51 12.49
N GLY A 7 13.08 9.25 12.44
CA GLY A 7 13.07 10.71 12.52
C GLY A 7 13.57 11.46 11.28
N ASP A 8 13.81 10.79 10.14
CA ASP A 8 14.12 11.46 8.87
C ASP A 8 12.85 11.90 8.16
N ASP A 9 12.66 13.22 8.04
CA ASP A 9 11.49 13.83 7.41
C ASP A 9 11.25 13.37 5.96
N ASN A 10 12.32 13.08 5.19
CA ASN A 10 12.18 12.58 3.82
C ASN A 10 11.52 11.20 3.80
N PHE A 11 11.89 10.33 4.75
CA PHE A 11 11.29 9.01 4.88
C PHE A 11 9.90 9.08 5.49
N VAL A 12 9.64 10.01 6.42
CA VAL A 12 8.28 10.26 6.94
C VAL A 12 7.35 10.65 5.79
N GLU A 13 7.76 11.58 4.93
CA GLU A 13 6.97 11.99 3.76
C GLU A 13 6.78 10.82 2.79
N LEU A 14 7.87 10.13 2.42
CA LEU A 14 7.85 8.98 1.51
C LEU A 14 6.82 7.92 1.94
N PHE A 15 6.90 7.49 3.20
CA PHE A 15 6.00 6.45 3.70
C PHE A 15 4.56 6.96 3.76
N ASN A 16 4.32 8.19 4.23
CA ASN A 16 2.96 8.74 4.26
C ASN A 16 2.33 8.81 2.87
N LEU A 17 3.09 9.23 1.86
CA LEU A 17 2.65 9.24 0.47
C LEU A 17 2.35 7.82 -0.02
N GLU A 18 3.20 6.85 0.32
CA GLU A 18 3.03 5.46 -0.09
C GLU A 18 1.76 4.82 0.50
N PHE A 19 1.50 5.00 1.81
CA PHE A 19 0.28 4.50 2.44
C PHE A 19 -0.99 5.13 1.86
N ARG A 20 -0.95 6.44 1.55
CA ARG A 20 -2.07 7.13 0.89
C ARG A 20 -2.30 6.59 -0.52
N ALA A 21 -1.23 6.45 -1.30
CA ALA A 21 -1.31 5.94 -2.66
C ALA A 21 -1.90 4.51 -2.69
N LEU A 22 -1.46 3.61 -1.80
CA LEU A 22 -2.01 2.26 -1.70
C LEU A 22 -3.47 2.24 -1.26
N THR A 23 -3.87 3.15 -0.37
CA THR A 23 -5.27 3.32 0.04
C THR A 23 -6.14 3.76 -1.13
N ASP A 24 -5.69 4.76 -1.88
CA ASP A 24 -6.42 5.29 -3.05
C ASP A 24 -6.52 4.24 -4.16
N ILE A 25 -5.45 3.48 -4.41
CA ILE A 25 -5.45 2.35 -5.35
C ILE A 25 -6.46 1.29 -4.89
N GLY A 26 -6.40 0.87 -3.63
CA GLY A 26 -7.32 -0.12 -3.07
C GLY A 26 -8.79 0.30 -3.15
N ASN A 27 -9.06 1.60 -3.02
CA ASN A 27 -10.39 2.16 -3.16
C ASN A 27 -10.82 2.36 -4.61
N LYS A 28 -9.91 2.40 -5.58
CA LYS A 28 -10.22 2.67 -6.99
C LYS A 28 -10.45 1.41 -7.81
N PHE A 29 -9.64 0.38 -7.56
CA PHE A 29 -9.65 -0.86 -8.34
C PHE A 29 -10.50 -1.95 -7.68
N ARG A 30 -11.05 -2.85 -8.50
CA ARG A 30 -11.84 -4.01 -8.07
C ARG A 30 -10.88 -5.07 -7.53
N ILE A 31 -10.33 -4.83 -6.35
CA ILE A 31 -9.47 -5.82 -5.71
C ILE A 31 -10.32 -6.96 -5.13
N ARG A 32 -11.57 -6.69 -4.76
CA ARG A 32 -12.54 -7.71 -4.32
C ARG A 32 -13.55 -8.01 -5.42
N HIS A 33 -13.81 -9.30 -5.65
CA HIS A 33 -14.69 -9.76 -6.73
C HIS A 33 -16.14 -9.24 -6.61
N HIS A 34 -16.63 -8.82 -5.44
CA HIS A 34 -18.01 -8.32 -5.31
C HIS A 34 -18.16 -6.81 -5.58
N GLU A 35 -17.09 -6.07 -5.90
CA GLU A 35 -17.20 -4.62 -6.08
C GLU A 35 -17.59 -4.26 -7.52
N THR A 36 -18.79 -3.71 -7.72
CA THR A 36 -19.36 -3.40 -9.04
C THR A 36 -19.05 -1.98 -9.55
N ASN A 37 -18.60 -1.07 -8.69
CA ASN A 37 -18.31 0.34 -9.02
C ASN A 37 -16.81 0.66 -9.06
N LYS A 38 -15.97 -0.33 -9.37
CA LYS A 38 -14.51 -0.21 -9.32
C LYS A 38 -13.89 -0.55 -10.67
N VAL A 39 -12.71 0.00 -10.94
CA VAL A 39 -11.96 -0.30 -12.17
C VAL A 39 -11.50 -1.74 -12.14
N ASP A 40 -11.87 -2.53 -13.15
CA ASP A 40 -11.50 -3.93 -13.20
C ASP A 40 -10.00 -4.11 -13.42
N ILE A 41 -9.42 -5.12 -12.77
CA ILE A 41 -8.01 -5.48 -12.97
C ILE A 41 -8.01 -6.71 -13.89
N ALA A 42 -7.72 -6.48 -15.17
CA ALA A 42 -7.80 -7.52 -16.20
C ALA A 42 -6.61 -8.50 -16.18
N ASP A 43 -5.47 -8.09 -15.62
CA ASP A 43 -4.24 -8.89 -15.58
C ASP A 43 -3.95 -9.35 -14.16
N ILE A 44 -3.89 -10.67 -13.94
CA ILE A 44 -3.62 -11.25 -12.63
C ILE A 44 -2.28 -10.77 -12.05
N ARG A 45 -1.29 -10.47 -12.90
CA ARG A 45 0.03 -9.98 -12.48
C ARG A 45 -0.05 -8.62 -11.80
N TYR A 46 -1.08 -7.83 -12.07
CA TYR A 46 -1.29 -6.54 -11.40
C TYR A 46 -1.81 -6.73 -9.97
N TYR A 47 -2.56 -7.80 -9.70
CA TYR A 47 -2.88 -8.17 -8.32
C TYR A 47 -1.61 -8.55 -7.55
N ASP A 48 -0.75 -9.38 -8.15
CA ASP A 48 0.52 -9.78 -7.52
C ASP A 48 1.40 -8.56 -7.22
N TYR A 49 1.48 -7.61 -8.16
CA TYR A 49 2.21 -6.37 -7.94
C TYR A 49 1.65 -5.56 -6.76
N LEU A 50 0.34 -5.32 -6.73
CA LEU A 50 -0.29 -4.54 -5.65
C LEU A 50 -0.20 -5.24 -4.30
N PHE A 51 -0.37 -6.56 -4.29
CA PHE A 51 -0.21 -7.38 -3.10
C PHE A 51 1.22 -7.30 -2.56
N ASN A 52 2.23 -7.55 -3.40
CA ASN A 52 3.62 -7.50 -2.98
C ASN A 52 4.04 -6.10 -2.52
N ARG A 53 3.59 -5.04 -3.21
CA ARG A 53 3.87 -3.66 -2.82
C ARG A 53 3.32 -3.33 -1.43
N CYS A 54 2.07 -3.73 -1.15
CA CYS A 54 1.46 -3.57 0.17
C CYS A 54 2.14 -4.45 1.24
N LEU A 55 2.43 -5.71 0.90
CA LEU A 55 3.10 -6.66 1.79
C LEU A 55 4.50 -6.17 2.19
N SER A 56 5.30 -5.64 1.27
CA SER A 56 6.61 -5.07 1.57
C SER A 56 6.52 -3.91 2.56
N LEU A 57 5.52 -3.03 2.41
CA LEU A 57 5.31 -1.90 3.32
C LEU A 57 4.87 -2.36 4.71
N ILE A 58 3.95 -3.33 4.79
CA ILE A 58 3.52 -3.91 6.08
C ILE A 58 4.68 -4.62 6.76
N ASN A 59 5.45 -5.43 6.02
CA ASN A 59 6.61 -6.14 6.56
C ASN A 59 7.62 -5.19 7.17
N LEU A 60 7.85 -4.03 6.54
CA LEU A 60 8.70 -2.99 7.10
C LEU A 60 8.06 -2.38 8.36
N ALA A 61 6.79 -1.99 8.30
CA ALA A 61 6.09 -1.33 9.40
C ALA A 61 6.05 -2.21 10.67
N VAL A 62 5.86 -3.52 10.51
CA VAL A 62 5.80 -4.48 11.64
C VAL A 62 7.13 -4.56 12.40
N GLN A 63 8.28 -4.31 11.77
CA GLN A 63 9.57 -4.28 12.46
C GLN A 63 9.69 -3.12 13.49
N TYR A 64 8.74 -2.19 13.50
CA TYR A 64 8.69 -1.03 14.37
C TYR A 64 7.41 -0.96 15.22
N LEU A 65 6.67 -2.07 15.29
CA LEU A 65 5.56 -2.25 16.23
C LEU A 65 6.11 -2.94 17.47
N ASP A 66 6.66 -2.16 18.39
CA ASP A 66 6.96 -2.59 19.77
C ASP A 66 5.74 -2.38 20.67
#